data_AF-A0A8H5T369-F1
#
_entry.id   AF-A0A8H5T369-F1
#
_cell.length_a   1.000
_cell.length_b   1.000
_cell.length_c   1.000
_cell.angle_alpha   90.00
_cell.angle_beta   90.00
_cell.angle_gamma   90.00
#
_symmetry.space_group_name_H-M   'P 1'
#
loop_
_entity.id
_entity.type
_entity.pdbx_description
1 polymer ?
#
loop_
_entity_poly.entity_id
_entity_poly.type
_entity_poly.pdbx_seq_one_letter_code
_entity_poly.pdbx_strand_id
1 'polypeptide(L)'
;MRLDQIPNSGVNVARSFISSARPTGSPALKQIRTLASQVATLESRVAQLEAYLVQMRAEISATSAAASIPTLRVDSGDTAGCISPYLQQKCSDTASVSLWTCLGQHWYFKGIPINSPQGREWISSKIGESVSLNGFRLFGSPKHQFSSSSPPFKFPERQMAEAFLNSYFTSPWRLLYPVIDLVLMEETWASAYSESESAQVCLLVFMALCSRLKGSQLLGQSTLESLQTVIMLQIYHLLSGQWSAAAELHPYACRALYDLKGHIAHPPNGSDIAVDRRHRHIRNLFWLCYILDKDIAMRYGRPPCLTRDYCDLTLPHDWARLEYKYLTTVIHTAVRRCGATYTVDESLPDDLHNVYHSSSDISLEASRTTLQIFKSHIDILQEDMFGHIAIYPPVAAMALFLNLLLHPSDPRARNDLDLLAGCATLFQDMAMEDLTKDDMDCIQELNRFVSELVRLGNSAIWKAKREWKSTAGISS
;
A
#
# COMPACT_ATOMS: atom_id res chain seq x y z
N MET A 1 15.06 22.26 30.74
CA MET A 1 14.82 23.70 30.49
C MET A 1 13.31 23.89 30.47
N ARG A 2 12.73 24.53 31.51
CA ARG A 2 11.26 24.68 31.65
C ARG A 2 10.76 25.70 30.62
N LEU A 3 9.67 25.38 29.94
CA LEU A 3 9.01 26.20 28.91
C LEU A 3 8.34 27.48 29.47
N ASP A 4 8.37 27.68 30.79
CA ASP A 4 7.65 28.75 31.49
C ASP A 4 8.38 30.11 31.54
N GLN A 5 9.46 30.30 30.78
CA GLN A 5 10.27 31.53 30.82
C GLN A 5 10.58 32.12 29.44
N ILE A 6 9.58 32.23 28.57
CA ILE A 6 9.66 33.12 27.39
C ILE A 6 8.92 34.43 27.75
N PRO A 7 9.58 35.59 27.72
CA PRO A 7 8.96 36.84 28.18
C PRO A 7 7.86 37.31 27.24
N ASN A 8 6.64 37.41 27.78
CA ASN A 8 5.38 37.87 27.17
C ASN A 8 5.35 39.36 26.71
N SER A 9 6.51 39.95 26.43
CA SER A 9 6.65 41.39 26.18
C SER A 9 5.99 41.83 24.87
N GLY A 10 6.04 41.03 23.80
CA GLY A 10 5.45 41.37 22.50
C GLY A 10 3.92 41.33 22.46
N VAL A 11 3.29 40.39 23.18
CA VAL A 11 1.84 40.19 23.17
C VAL A 11 1.11 41.29 23.95
N ASN A 12 1.70 41.76 25.04
CA ASN A 12 1.13 42.84 25.86
C ASN A 12 1.22 44.21 25.16
N VAL A 13 2.27 44.46 24.37
CA VAL A 13 2.39 45.69 23.56
C VAL A 13 1.32 45.72 22.47
N ALA A 14 1.06 44.59 21.79
CA ALA A 14 0.01 44.47 20.78
C ALA A 14 -1.41 44.66 21.36
N ARG A 15 -1.69 44.13 22.56
CA ARG A 15 -2.97 44.37 23.27
C ARG A 15 -3.19 45.84 23.62
N SER A 16 -2.15 46.57 24.02
CA SER A 16 -2.26 48.00 24.36
C SER A 16 -2.54 48.89 23.14
N PHE A 17 -2.00 48.51 21.97
CA PHE A 17 -2.23 49.24 20.71
C PHE A 17 -3.65 49.05 20.15
N ILE A 18 -4.26 47.87 20.40
CA ILE A 18 -5.62 47.56 19.93
C ILE A 18 -6.68 48.26 20.80
N SER A 19 -6.43 48.47 22.09
CA SER A 19 -7.38 49.14 22.99
C SER A 19 -7.42 50.66 22.83
N SER A 20 -6.36 51.29 22.28
CA SER A 20 -6.27 52.75 22.12
C SER A 20 -6.74 53.29 20.76
N ALA A 21 -7.07 52.42 19.79
CA ALA A 21 -7.45 52.84 18.44
C ALA A 21 -8.90 53.34 18.36
N ARG A 22 -9.10 54.65 18.09
CA ARG A 22 -10.41 55.27 17.85
C ARG A 22 -11.09 54.70 16.58
N PRO A 23 -12.43 54.67 16.52
CA PRO A 23 -13.16 53.96 15.48
C PRO A 23 -13.21 54.77 14.18
N THR A 24 -12.22 54.61 13.32
CA THR A 24 -12.33 54.94 11.90
C THR A 24 -12.38 53.64 11.11
N GLY A 25 -13.48 53.39 10.41
CA GLY A 25 -13.84 52.12 9.75
C GLY A 25 -12.94 51.72 8.59
N SER A 26 -11.67 51.40 8.87
CA SER A 26 -10.72 50.85 7.89
C SER A 26 -10.86 49.31 7.78
N PRO A 27 -10.89 48.74 6.57
CA PRO A 27 -10.92 47.29 6.32
C PRO A 27 -9.83 46.49 7.05
N ALA A 28 -8.66 47.10 7.28
CA ALA A 28 -7.53 46.48 7.97
C ALA A 28 -7.84 46.15 9.45
N LEU A 29 -8.61 47.00 10.15
CA LEU A 29 -8.99 46.76 11.55
C LEU A 29 -10.00 45.61 11.68
N LYS A 30 -10.86 45.41 10.66
CA LYS A 30 -11.75 44.24 10.62
C LYS A 30 -10.95 42.95 10.45
N GLN A 31 -9.98 42.93 9.54
CA GLN A 31 -9.10 41.76 9.34
C GLN A 31 -8.30 41.41 10.60
N ILE A 32 -7.75 42.41 11.30
CA ILE A 32 -7.01 42.18 12.56
C ILE A 32 -7.92 41.59 13.65
N ARG A 33 -9.18 42.07 13.76
CA ARG A 33 -10.15 41.50 14.71
C ARG A 33 -10.55 40.07 14.36
N THR A 34 -10.74 39.78 13.07
CA THR A 34 -11.03 38.42 12.59
C THR A 34 -9.85 37.48 12.89
N LEU A 35 -8.61 37.92 12.63
CA LEU A 35 -7.42 37.14 12.92
C LEU A 35 -7.26 36.90 14.42
N ALA A 36 -7.49 37.91 15.27
CA ALA A 36 -7.44 37.78 16.72
C ALA A 36 -8.51 36.80 17.24
N SER A 37 -9.71 36.80 16.66
CA SER A 37 -10.75 35.82 16.98
C SER A 37 -10.36 34.41 16.57
N GLN A 38 -9.73 34.22 15.41
CA GLN A 38 -9.26 32.91 14.95
C GLN A 38 -8.13 32.37 15.83
N VAL A 39 -7.20 33.23 16.25
CA VAL A 39 -6.12 32.87 17.18
C VAL A 39 -6.68 32.46 18.54
N ALA A 40 -7.66 33.19 19.10
CA ALA A 40 -8.30 32.81 20.36
C ALA A 40 -9.03 31.46 20.27
N THR A 41 -9.69 31.17 19.14
CA THR A 41 -10.32 29.85 18.89
C THR A 41 -9.28 28.73 18.79
N LEU A 42 -8.13 29.00 18.16
CA LEU A 42 -7.02 28.05 18.08
C LEU A 42 -6.40 27.77 19.45
N GLU A 43 -6.14 28.81 20.25
CA GLU A 43 -5.62 28.67 21.62
C GLU A 43 -6.56 27.83 22.49
N SER A 44 -7.88 28.05 22.39
CA SER A 44 -8.87 27.24 23.10
C SER A 44 -8.89 25.77 22.67
N ARG A 45 -8.70 25.48 21.38
CA ARG A 45 -8.65 24.10 20.86
C ARG A 45 -7.36 23.38 21.28
N VAL A 46 -6.22 24.09 21.31
CA VAL A 46 -4.95 23.54 21.79
C VAL A 46 -5.07 23.16 23.27
N ALA A 47 -5.63 24.05 24.10
CA ALA A 47 -5.85 23.76 25.52
C ALA A 47 -6.76 22.54 25.75
N GLN A 48 -7.81 22.36 24.93
CA GLN A 48 -8.67 21.17 24.99
C GLN A 48 -7.91 19.89 24.59
N LEU A 49 -7.11 19.94 23.52
CA LEU A 49 -6.32 18.79 23.07
C LEU A 49 -5.26 18.38 24.10
N GLU A 50 -4.61 19.36 24.74
CA GLU A 50 -3.66 19.10 25.82
C GLU A 50 -4.35 18.44 27.03
N ALA A 51 -5.55 18.88 27.40
CA ALA A 51 -6.34 18.25 28.47
C ALA A 51 -6.72 16.80 28.12
N TYR A 52 -7.15 16.53 26.88
CA TYR A 52 -7.44 15.17 26.41
C TYR A 52 -6.22 14.26 26.42
N LEU A 53 -5.05 14.76 26.03
CA LEU A 53 -3.80 13.98 26.05
C LEU A 53 -3.35 13.63 27.48
N VAL A 54 -3.55 14.54 28.44
CA VAL A 54 -3.28 14.29 29.85
C VAL A 54 -4.22 13.21 30.40
N GLN A 55 -5.51 13.27 30.06
CA GLN A 55 -6.49 12.26 30.44
C GLN A 55 -6.15 10.88 29.86
N MET A 56 -5.83 10.81 28.56
CA MET A 56 -5.48 9.57 27.88
C MET A 56 -4.20 8.94 28.46
N ARG A 57 -3.21 9.77 28.82
CA ARG A 57 -1.99 9.30 29.50
C ARG A 57 -2.27 8.76 30.90
N ALA A 58 -3.23 9.34 31.63
CA ALA A 58 -3.66 8.84 32.94
C ALA A 58 -4.39 7.50 32.82
N GLU A 59 -5.25 7.33 31.80
CA GLU A 59 -5.94 6.07 31.51
C GLU A 59 -4.95 4.94 31.13
N ILE A 60 -3.96 5.24 30.29
CA ILE A 60 -2.89 4.29 29.94
C ILE A 60 -2.05 3.90 31.16
N SER A 61 -1.74 4.88 32.03
CA SER A 61 -0.94 4.62 33.24
C SER A 61 -1.73 3.84 34.30
N ALA A 62 -3.04 4.03 34.39
CA ALA A 62 -3.93 3.26 35.29
C ALA A 62 -4.10 1.80 34.85
N THR A 63 -3.86 1.49 33.57
CA THR A 63 -3.96 0.13 33.01
C THR A 63 -2.64 -0.67 33.16
N SER A 64 -1.55 -0.01 33.54
CA SER A 64 -0.17 -0.55 33.48
C SER A 64 0.35 -1.16 34.79
N ALA A 65 -0.48 -1.35 35.82
CA ALA A 65 -0.04 -1.96 37.08
C ALA A 65 -0.79 -3.28 37.35
N ALA A 66 -0.05 -4.38 37.24
CA ALA A 66 -0.39 -5.76 37.61
C ALA A 66 -1.24 -6.57 36.59
N ALA A 67 -0.56 -7.14 35.59
CA ALA A 67 -0.92 -8.47 35.10
C ALA A 67 0.35 -9.20 34.65
N SER A 68 0.79 -10.13 35.50
CA SER A 68 1.77 -11.17 35.19
C SER A 68 1.37 -11.83 33.87
N ILE A 69 2.28 -11.86 32.89
CA ILE A 69 2.10 -12.52 31.60
C ILE A 69 1.81 -14.01 31.86
N PRO A 70 0.59 -14.52 31.61
CA PRO A 70 0.36 -15.96 31.54
C PRO A 70 0.80 -16.40 30.15
N THR A 71 1.64 -17.42 30.10
CA THR A 71 2.00 -18.15 28.88
C THR A 71 0.72 -18.72 28.26
N LEU A 72 0.10 -17.98 27.35
CA LEU A 72 -1.10 -18.41 26.64
C LEU A 72 -0.70 -19.39 25.54
N ARG A 73 -1.03 -20.67 25.77
CA ARG A 73 -1.27 -21.63 24.70
C ARG A 73 -2.33 -21.04 23.78
N VAL A 74 -1.98 -20.88 22.51
CA VAL A 74 -2.88 -20.44 21.45
C VAL A 74 -3.85 -21.58 21.16
N ASP A 75 -5.08 -21.46 21.64
CA ASP A 75 -6.23 -22.14 21.02
C ASP A 75 -6.76 -21.25 19.90
N SER A 76 -6.93 -21.86 18.74
CA SER A 76 -7.34 -21.24 17.49
C SER A 76 -8.84 -20.94 17.47
N GLY A 77 -9.20 -19.68 17.62
CA GLY A 77 -10.54 -19.15 17.39
C GLY A 77 -10.61 -17.71 17.89
N ASP A 78 -11.21 -16.81 17.12
CA ASP A 78 -11.55 -15.44 17.53
C ASP A 78 -10.43 -14.37 17.55
N THR A 79 -9.78 -14.18 16.40
CA THR A 79 -9.15 -12.87 16.06
C THR A 79 -9.78 -12.28 14.80
N ALA A 80 -11.01 -11.76 14.92
CA ALA A 80 -11.75 -11.13 13.81
C ALA A 80 -11.78 -9.59 13.85
N GLY A 81 -11.03 -8.93 14.75
CA GLY A 81 -11.18 -7.49 14.99
C GLY A 81 -10.27 -6.56 14.19
N CYS A 82 -9.01 -6.92 13.96
CA CYS A 82 -8.01 -6.06 13.32
C CYS A 82 -6.87 -6.92 12.76
N ILE A 83 -7.03 -7.46 11.55
CA ILE A 83 -5.97 -8.18 10.86
C ILE A 83 -5.81 -7.56 9.46
N SER A 84 -4.62 -7.03 9.17
CA SER A 84 -4.20 -6.84 7.78
C SER A 84 -4.19 -8.23 7.13
N PRO A 85 -5.05 -8.52 6.14
CA PRO A 85 -5.21 -9.87 5.59
C PRO A 85 -3.93 -10.40 4.91
N TYR A 86 -2.93 -9.54 4.69
CA TYR A 86 -1.64 -9.94 4.15
C TYR A 86 -0.77 -10.80 5.09
N LEU A 87 -1.01 -10.76 6.41
CA LEU A 87 -0.23 -11.57 7.36
C LEU A 87 -0.61 -13.07 7.38
N GLN A 88 -1.69 -13.48 6.70
CA GLN A 88 -2.14 -14.88 6.70
C GLN A 88 -1.66 -15.70 5.49
N GLN A 89 -0.84 -15.14 4.60
CA GLN A 89 -0.28 -15.90 3.49
C GLN A 89 0.97 -16.67 3.96
N LYS A 90 0.82 -17.97 4.22
CA LYS A 90 1.96 -18.91 4.21
C LYS A 90 2.44 -18.98 2.77
N CYS A 91 3.51 -18.25 2.44
CA CYS A 91 4.09 -18.22 1.11
C CYS A 91 4.63 -19.63 0.78
N SER A 92 3.99 -20.32 -0.15
CA SER A 92 4.49 -21.59 -0.72
C SER A 92 5.33 -21.29 -1.97
N ASP A 93 6.48 -21.97 -2.07
CA ASP A 93 7.53 -21.79 -3.07
C ASP A 93 7.12 -22.19 -4.50
N THR A 94 6.25 -21.41 -5.15
CA THR A 94 6.09 -21.42 -6.62
C THR A 94 6.17 -20.01 -7.18
N ALA A 95 7.26 -19.72 -7.89
CA ALA A 95 7.63 -18.39 -8.35
C ALA A 95 6.75 -17.80 -9.47
N SER A 96 5.84 -18.55 -10.09
CA SER A 96 5.04 -18.06 -11.23
C SER A 96 3.58 -17.74 -10.93
N VAL A 97 3.04 -18.06 -9.73
CA VAL A 97 1.59 -18.03 -9.46
C VAL A 97 1.15 -16.93 -8.47
N SER A 98 2.08 -16.13 -7.93
CA SER A 98 1.76 -15.24 -6.79
C SER A 98 1.07 -13.92 -7.18
N LEU A 99 1.34 -13.36 -8.36
CA LEU A 99 0.81 -12.04 -8.74
C LEU A 99 -0.69 -12.08 -9.09
N TRP A 100 -1.16 -13.25 -9.55
CA TRP A 100 -2.49 -13.45 -10.12
C TRP A 100 -3.56 -13.91 -9.12
N THR A 101 -3.17 -14.45 -7.96
CA THR A 101 -4.10 -15.17 -7.06
C THR A 101 -4.86 -14.29 -6.06
N CYS A 102 -4.74 -12.97 -6.18
CA CYS A 102 -5.11 -12.06 -5.10
C CYS A 102 -6.29 -11.12 -5.41
N LEU A 103 -6.80 -11.07 -6.64
CA LEU A 103 -7.85 -10.09 -7.01
C LEU A 103 -9.08 -10.25 -6.09
N GLY A 104 -9.65 -11.46 -6.01
CA GLY A 104 -10.84 -11.71 -5.20
C GLY A 104 -10.68 -11.52 -3.69
N GLN A 105 -9.45 -11.56 -3.17
CA GLN A 105 -9.15 -11.38 -1.75
C GLN A 105 -9.07 -9.91 -1.34
N HIS A 106 -9.11 -8.98 -2.31
CA HIS A 106 -8.86 -7.56 -2.08
C HIS A 106 -10.05 -6.65 -2.43
N TRP A 107 -11.18 -7.22 -2.84
CA TRP A 107 -12.39 -6.45 -3.16
C TRP A 107 -13.46 -6.58 -2.07
N TYR A 108 -13.97 -5.42 -1.67
CA TYR A 108 -14.92 -5.28 -0.58
C TYR A 108 -16.05 -4.33 -0.97
N PHE A 109 -17.20 -4.50 -0.32
CA PHE A 109 -18.27 -3.53 -0.29
C PHE A 109 -18.66 -3.28 1.17
N LYS A 110 -18.53 -2.04 1.65
CA LYS A 110 -18.75 -1.69 3.06
C LYS A 110 -18.05 -2.66 4.03
N GLY A 111 -16.80 -3.02 3.71
CA GLY A 111 -15.99 -3.95 4.49
C GLY A 111 -16.38 -5.44 4.39
N ILE A 112 -17.38 -5.80 3.60
CA ILE A 112 -17.75 -7.18 3.31
C ILE A 112 -16.95 -7.66 2.10
N PRO A 113 -16.14 -8.74 2.21
CA PRO A 113 -15.45 -9.32 1.06
C PRO A 113 -16.45 -9.76 -0.01
N ILE A 114 -16.18 -9.44 -1.27
CA ILE A 114 -17.12 -9.71 -2.36
C ILE A 114 -17.30 -11.21 -2.64
N ASN A 115 -16.26 -11.99 -2.38
CA ASN A 115 -16.28 -13.44 -2.48
C ASN A 115 -16.84 -14.14 -1.21
N SER A 116 -17.26 -13.40 -0.19
CA SER A 116 -17.98 -13.98 0.96
C SER A 116 -19.42 -14.36 0.58
N PRO A 117 -20.10 -15.24 1.34
CA PRO A 117 -21.53 -15.52 1.12
C PRO A 117 -22.38 -14.24 1.08
N GLN A 118 -22.16 -13.34 2.05
CA GLN A 118 -22.85 -12.06 2.12
C GLN A 118 -22.53 -11.14 0.93
N GLY A 119 -21.27 -11.12 0.47
CA GLY A 119 -20.88 -10.38 -0.73
C GLY A 119 -21.55 -10.89 -2.00
N ARG A 120 -21.66 -12.22 -2.16
CA ARG A 120 -22.37 -12.85 -3.28
C ARG A 120 -23.87 -12.60 -3.25
N GLU A 121 -24.49 -12.66 -2.07
CA GLU A 121 -25.89 -12.30 -1.88
C GLU A 121 -26.13 -10.83 -2.23
N TRP A 122 -25.25 -9.93 -1.80
CA TRP A 122 -25.31 -8.52 -2.17
C TRP A 122 -25.22 -8.32 -3.68
N ILE A 123 -24.26 -8.95 -4.38
CA ILE A 123 -24.18 -8.89 -5.84
C ILE A 123 -25.48 -9.43 -6.47
N SER A 124 -25.93 -10.61 -6.03
CA SER A 124 -27.14 -11.25 -6.55
C SER A 124 -28.38 -10.35 -6.36
N SER A 125 -28.44 -9.62 -5.24
CA SER A 125 -29.49 -8.64 -4.96
C SER A 125 -29.48 -7.46 -5.94
N LYS A 126 -28.30 -7.03 -6.43
CA LYS A 126 -28.17 -5.92 -7.40
C LYS A 126 -28.47 -6.34 -8.83
N ILE A 127 -28.30 -7.63 -9.14
CA ILE A 127 -28.39 -8.14 -10.51
C ILE A 127 -29.74 -8.84 -10.76
N GLY A 128 -30.29 -9.51 -9.74
CA GLY A 128 -31.52 -10.29 -9.83
C GLY A 128 -31.33 -11.74 -10.27
N GLU A 129 -30.12 -12.27 -10.21
CA GLU A 129 -29.79 -13.68 -10.47
C GLU A 129 -28.68 -14.15 -9.52
N SER A 130 -28.51 -15.48 -9.37
CA SER A 130 -27.44 -16.06 -8.56
C SER A 130 -26.09 -15.95 -9.28
N VAL A 131 -25.06 -15.46 -8.58
CA VAL A 131 -23.72 -15.22 -9.15
C VAL A 131 -22.67 -16.08 -8.45
N SER A 132 -21.82 -16.74 -9.24
CA SER A 132 -20.65 -17.49 -8.75
C SER A 132 -19.37 -17.01 -9.42
N LEU A 133 -18.49 -16.37 -8.64
CA LEU A 133 -17.15 -15.93 -9.07
C LEU A 133 -16.06 -16.96 -8.73
N ASN A 134 -16.42 -18.09 -8.10
CA ASN A 134 -15.47 -19.11 -7.61
C ASN A 134 -14.79 -19.90 -8.75
N GLY A 135 -15.25 -19.74 -9.99
CA GLY A 135 -14.69 -20.39 -11.17
C GLY A 135 -13.44 -19.70 -11.74
N PHE A 136 -13.04 -18.54 -11.21
CA PHE A 136 -11.86 -17.78 -11.64
C PHE A 136 -10.71 -17.99 -10.65
N ARG A 137 -9.52 -18.38 -11.14
CA ARG A 137 -8.28 -18.49 -10.35
C ARG A 137 -7.89 -17.14 -9.75
N LEU A 138 -8.20 -16.03 -10.43
CA LEU A 138 -8.08 -14.65 -9.90
C LEU A 138 -8.83 -14.42 -8.57
N PHE A 139 -9.81 -15.27 -8.24
CA PHE A 139 -10.60 -15.21 -6.99
C PHE A 139 -10.22 -16.31 -5.99
N GLY A 140 -9.06 -16.94 -6.18
CA GLY A 140 -8.46 -17.85 -5.20
C GLY A 140 -8.98 -19.28 -5.26
N SER A 141 -9.19 -19.85 -6.46
CA SER A 141 -9.46 -21.29 -6.58
C SER A 141 -8.27 -22.08 -6.02
N PRO A 142 -8.41 -22.79 -4.88
CA PRO A 142 -7.28 -23.42 -4.20
C PRO A 142 -7.10 -24.80 -4.82
N LYS A 143 -6.42 -24.86 -5.95
CA LYS A 143 -5.87 -26.12 -6.44
C LYS A 143 -4.37 -25.99 -6.44
N HIS A 144 -3.79 -26.11 -5.25
CA HIS A 144 -2.53 -26.79 -4.95
C HIS A 144 -2.19 -26.55 -3.49
N GLN A 145 -2.63 -27.47 -2.62
CA GLN A 145 -2.02 -27.62 -1.30
C GLN A 145 -0.70 -28.36 -1.52
N PHE A 146 0.41 -27.65 -1.46
CA PHE A 146 1.72 -28.29 -1.30
C PHE A 146 2.06 -28.30 0.19
N SER A 147 2.39 -29.48 0.68
CA SER A 147 2.98 -29.67 2.00
C SER A 147 4.29 -28.89 2.08
N SER A 148 4.36 -27.90 2.97
CA SER A 148 5.62 -27.26 3.32
C SER A 148 6.45 -28.23 4.16
N SER A 149 7.26 -29.08 3.53
CA SER A 149 8.44 -29.61 4.21
C SER A 149 9.53 -28.56 4.09
N SER A 150 9.64 -27.69 5.10
CA SER A 150 10.87 -26.91 5.25
C SER A 150 12.03 -27.91 5.32
N PRO A 151 13.11 -27.73 4.55
CA PRO A 151 14.28 -28.58 4.70
C PRO A 151 14.73 -28.51 6.17
N PRO A 152 15.20 -29.64 6.76
CA PRO A 152 15.68 -29.63 8.13
C PRO A 152 16.76 -28.57 8.27
N PHE A 153 16.55 -27.64 9.19
CA PHE A 153 17.50 -26.57 9.49
C PHE A 153 18.84 -27.20 9.89
N LYS A 154 19.89 -26.93 9.11
CA LYS A 154 21.25 -27.34 9.42
C LYS A 154 21.96 -26.17 10.08
N PHE A 155 22.44 -26.39 11.30
CA PHE A 155 23.25 -25.41 12.00
C PHE A 155 24.54 -25.11 11.20
N PRO A 156 24.94 -23.84 11.05
CA PRO A 156 26.07 -23.46 10.20
C PRO A 156 27.40 -24.05 10.69
N GLU A 157 28.28 -24.33 9.75
CA GLU A 157 29.62 -24.85 10.03
C GLU A 157 30.43 -23.88 10.89
N ARG A 158 31.21 -24.44 11.82
CA ARG A 158 32.03 -23.69 12.78
C ARG A 158 32.92 -22.64 12.11
N GLN A 159 33.55 -22.98 11.00
CA GLN A 159 34.43 -22.08 10.26
C GLN A 159 33.70 -20.83 9.73
N MET A 160 32.46 -20.99 9.26
CA MET A 160 31.65 -19.88 8.76
C MET A 160 31.32 -18.89 9.88
N ALA A 161 30.89 -19.43 11.02
CA ALA A 161 30.54 -18.60 12.16
C ALA A 161 31.77 -17.86 12.70
N GLU A 162 32.95 -18.50 12.78
CA GLU A 162 34.21 -17.88 13.22
C GLU A 162 34.59 -16.67 12.33
N ALA A 163 34.31 -16.74 11.03
CA ALA A 163 34.52 -15.62 10.11
C ALA A 163 33.62 -14.40 10.40
N PHE A 164 32.39 -14.61 10.89
CA PHE A 164 31.51 -13.52 11.34
C PHE A 164 32.06 -12.84 12.59
N LEU A 165 32.54 -13.64 13.54
CA LEU A 165 33.09 -13.17 14.81
C LEU A 165 34.35 -12.33 14.60
N ASN A 166 35.33 -12.88 13.85
CA ASN A 166 36.55 -12.16 13.49
C ASN A 166 36.25 -10.83 12.80
N SER A 167 35.26 -10.82 11.90
CA SER A 167 34.89 -9.59 11.21
C SER A 167 34.16 -8.57 12.08
N TYR A 168 33.37 -9.00 13.06
CA TYR A 168 32.67 -8.10 13.98
C TYR A 168 33.64 -7.47 14.99
N PHE A 169 34.55 -8.26 15.56
CA PHE A 169 35.54 -7.74 16.53
C PHE A 169 36.67 -6.93 15.90
N THR A 170 36.86 -7.00 14.58
CA THR A 170 37.74 -6.10 13.83
C THR A 170 37.02 -4.83 13.36
N SER A 171 35.69 -4.76 13.50
CA SER A 171 34.88 -3.63 13.05
C SER A 171 34.66 -2.59 14.18
N PRO A 172 34.46 -1.29 13.84
CA PRO A 172 34.01 -0.28 14.80
C PRO A 172 32.66 -0.60 15.44
N TRP A 173 31.84 -1.47 14.83
CA TRP A 173 30.51 -1.83 15.34
C TRP A 173 30.53 -2.45 16.74
N ARG A 174 31.61 -3.12 17.14
CA ARG A 174 31.75 -3.68 18.49
C ARG A 174 31.70 -2.61 19.60
N LEU A 175 32.09 -1.37 19.27
CA LEU A 175 32.07 -0.25 20.21
C LEU A 175 30.68 0.35 20.35
N LEU A 176 29.88 0.30 19.27
CA LEU A 176 28.52 0.85 19.23
C LEU A 176 27.48 -0.13 19.76
N TYR A 177 27.69 -1.44 19.56
CA TYR A 177 26.73 -2.49 19.92
C TYR A 177 27.40 -3.63 20.69
N PRO A 178 27.92 -3.44 21.93
CA PRO A 178 28.66 -4.45 22.68
C PRO A 178 27.73 -5.55 23.27
N VAL A 179 26.97 -6.21 22.40
CA VAL A 179 25.98 -7.23 22.79
C VAL A 179 26.60 -8.59 23.06
N ILE A 180 27.84 -8.81 22.61
CA ILE A 180 28.62 -10.04 22.82
C ILE A 180 29.95 -9.69 23.50
N ASP A 181 30.26 -10.40 24.57
CA ASP A 181 31.58 -10.42 25.19
C ASP A 181 32.47 -11.50 24.56
N LEU A 182 33.72 -11.16 24.23
CA LEU A 182 34.63 -12.06 23.51
C LEU A 182 34.98 -13.32 24.34
N VAL A 183 35.13 -13.17 25.66
CA VAL A 183 35.54 -14.27 26.55
C VAL A 183 34.36 -15.20 26.81
N LEU A 184 33.18 -14.64 27.10
CA LEU A 184 31.96 -15.43 27.36
C LEU A 184 31.40 -16.08 26.08
N MET A 185 31.73 -15.54 24.91
CA MET A 185 31.30 -16.11 23.63
C MET A 185 31.97 -17.46 23.34
N GLU A 186 33.20 -17.70 23.81
CA GLU A 186 33.85 -19.02 23.62
C GLU A 186 33.07 -20.15 24.29
N GLU A 187 32.50 -19.91 25.48
CA GLU A 187 31.65 -20.86 26.20
C GLU A 187 30.30 -21.06 25.49
N THR A 188 29.69 -19.96 25.03
CA THR A 188 28.46 -19.99 24.25
C THR A 188 28.67 -20.77 22.94
N TRP A 189 29.85 -20.69 22.35
CA TRP A 189 30.23 -21.41 21.14
C TRP A 189 30.34 -22.91 21.34
N ALA A 190 31.10 -23.30 22.36
CA ALA A 190 31.27 -24.71 22.72
C ALA A 190 29.89 -25.34 22.99
N SER A 191 28.99 -24.58 23.63
CA SER A 191 27.62 -24.98 23.90
C SER A 191 26.77 -25.12 22.63
N ALA A 192 26.89 -24.19 21.68
CA ALA A 192 26.10 -24.22 20.44
C ALA A 192 26.41 -25.45 19.56
N TYR A 193 27.68 -25.87 19.50
CA TYR A 193 28.13 -27.04 18.75
C TYR A 193 28.07 -28.36 19.55
N SER A 194 27.66 -28.31 20.82
CA SER A 194 27.33 -29.47 21.66
C SER A 194 25.82 -29.63 21.88
N GLU A 195 25.01 -29.13 20.94
CA GLU A 195 23.54 -29.26 20.86
C GLU A 195 22.71 -28.41 21.83
N SER A 196 23.26 -27.34 22.41
CA SER A 196 22.45 -26.37 23.17
C SER A 196 21.62 -25.47 22.24
N GLU A 197 20.31 -25.69 22.17
CA GLU A 197 19.38 -24.88 21.35
C GLU A 197 19.47 -23.37 21.67
N SER A 198 19.58 -23.00 22.95
CA SER A 198 19.69 -21.60 23.35
C SER A 198 20.97 -20.93 22.84
N ALA A 199 22.09 -21.67 22.88
CA ALA A 199 23.36 -21.18 22.38
C ALA A 199 23.38 -21.11 20.85
N GLN A 200 22.72 -22.07 20.18
CA GLN A 200 22.53 -22.06 18.74
C GLN A 200 21.73 -20.84 18.29
N VAL A 201 20.61 -20.54 18.96
CA VAL A 201 19.79 -19.34 18.68
C VAL A 201 20.60 -18.07 18.90
N CYS A 202 21.34 -17.97 20.01
CA CYS A 202 22.21 -16.84 20.29
C CYS A 202 23.23 -16.60 19.16
N LEU A 203 23.90 -17.67 18.71
CA LEU A 203 24.89 -17.59 17.65
C LEU A 203 24.27 -17.20 16.30
N LEU A 204 23.09 -17.74 15.96
CA LEU A 204 22.36 -17.40 14.73
C LEU A 204 21.93 -15.93 14.70
N VAL A 205 21.41 -15.41 15.82
CA VAL A 205 21.03 -14.01 15.95
C VAL A 205 22.26 -13.10 15.83
N PHE A 206 23.39 -13.49 16.44
CA PHE A 206 24.65 -12.76 16.30
C PHE A 206 25.16 -12.73 14.84
N MET A 207 25.14 -13.87 14.13
CA MET A 207 25.54 -13.92 12.71
C MET A 207 24.61 -13.11 11.82
N ALA A 208 23.31 -13.12 12.10
CA ALA A 208 22.33 -12.27 11.41
C ALA A 208 22.64 -10.78 11.61
N LEU A 209 22.94 -10.36 12.86
CA LEU A 209 23.37 -9.01 13.18
C LEU A 209 24.65 -8.63 12.40
N CYS A 210 25.67 -9.47 12.43
CA CYS A 210 26.93 -9.22 11.72
C CYS A 210 26.74 -9.13 10.20
N SER A 211 25.84 -9.94 9.64
CA SER A 211 25.48 -9.88 8.22
C SER A 211 24.84 -8.54 7.85
N ARG A 212 23.93 -8.02 8.70
CA ARG A 212 23.32 -6.69 8.51
C ARG A 212 24.33 -5.57 8.61
N LEU A 213 25.22 -5.64 9.59
CA LEU A 213 26.25 -4.63 9.82
C LEU A 213 27.26 -4.57 8.64
N LYS A 214 27.58 -5.70 8.01
CA LYS A 214 28.38 -5.76 6.77
C LYS A 214 27.62 -5.24 5.55
N GLY A 215 26.37 -5.66 5.35
CA GLY A 215 25.54 -5.21 4.22
C GLY A 215 25.27 -3.70 4.22
N SER A 216 25.26 -3.07 5.40
CA SER A 216 25.00 -1.64 5.58
C SER A 216 26.07 -0.71 4.98
N GLN A 217 27.32 -1.16 4.79
CA GLN A 217 28.40 -0.31 4.26
C GLN A 217 28.33 -0.16 2.73
N LEU A 218 27.95 -1.21 1.99
CA LEU A 218 27.88 -1.18 0.53
C LEU A 218 26.58 -0.53 0.03
N LEU A 219 25.45 -0.86 0.68
CA LEU A 219 24.13 -0.25 0.43
C LEU A 219 23.95 1.09 1.19
N GLY A 220 24.99 1.49 1.92
CA GLY A 220 25.08 2.70 2.74
C GLY A 220 25.30 3.98 1.95
N GLN A 221 26.01 3.87 0.82
CA GLN A 221 26.39 5.01 -0.01
C GLN A 221 25.23 5.43 -0.90
N SER A 222 25.00 6.73 -1.04
CA SER A 222 23.92 7.29 -1.85
C SER A 222 24.42 7.70 -3.24
N THR A 223 24.91 6.73 -4.00
CA THR A 223 25.33 6.90 -5.40
C THR A 223 24.23 6.42 -6.35
N LEU A 224 24.36 6.76 -7.63
CA LEU A 224 23.39 6.30 -8.63
C LEU A 224 23.42 4.77 -8.77
N GLU A 225 24.61 4.19 -8.74
CA GLU A 225 24.86 2.77 -8.88
C GLU A 225 24.28 1.99 -7.69
N SER A 226 24.37 2.52 -6.47
CA SER A 226 23.78 1.90 -5.29
C SER A 226 22.25 1.97 -5.34
N LEU A 227 21.67 3.10 -5.76
CA LEU A 227 20.23 3.24 -5.97
C LEU A 227 19.71 2.24 -7.01
N GLN A 228 20.39 2.12 -8.16
CA GLN A 228 20.05 1.13 -9.20
C GLN A 228 20.11 -0.29 -8.65
N THR A 229 21.20 -0.63 -7.96
CA THR A 229 21.42 -1.96 -7.36
C THR A 229 20.29 -2.33 -6.40
N VAL A 230 19.96 -1.43 -5.47
CA VAL A 230 18.90 -1.66 -4.48
C VAL A 230 17.53 -1.79 -5.15
N ILE A 231 17.22 -0.98 -6.16
CA ILE A 231 15.95 -1.08 -6.91
C ILE A 231 15.88 -2.40 -7.69
N MET A 232 16.95 -2.82 -8.35
CA MET A 232 17.01 -4.10 -9.06
C MET A 232 16.79 -5.28 -8.11
N LEU A 233 17.43 -5.27 -6.94
CA LEU A 233 17.23 -6.29 -5.91
C LEU A 233 15.79 -6.29 -5.37
N GLN A 234 15.20 -5.11 -5.14
CA GLN A 234 13.79 -5.02 -4.75
C GLN A 234 12.88 -5.64 -5.81
N ILE A 235 13.04 -5.28 -7.09
CA ILE A 235 12.26 -5.85 -8.19
C ILE A 235 12.42 -7.38 -8.20
N TYR A 236 13.65 -7.90 -8.12
CA TYR A 236 13.89 -9.34 -8.06
C TYR A 236 13.12 -10.02 -6.92
N HIS A 237 13.18 -9.46 -5.69
CA HIS A 237 12.45 -10.02 -4.55
C HIS A 237 10.94 -9.94 -4.74
N LEU A 238 10.41 -8.86 -5.30
CA LEU A 238 8.98 -8.71 -5.57
C LEU A 238 8.50 -9.73 -6.61
N LEU A 239 9.24 -9.91 -7.70
CA LEU A 239 8.95 -10.90 -8.73
C LEU A 239 9.07 -12.33 -8.19
N SER A 240 9.94 -12.56 -7.21
CA SER A 240 10.08 -13.85 -6.52
C SER A 240 9.07 -14.06 -5.39
N GLY A 241 8.15 -13.12 -5.14
CA GLY A 241 7.18 -13.18 -4.04
C GLY A 241 7.77 -12.95 -2.64
N GLN A 242 9.03 -12.53 -2.53
CA GLN A 242 9.75 -12.29 -1.28
C GLN A 242 9.52 -10.86 -0.76
N TRP A 243 8.26 -10.51 -0.47
CA TRP A 243 7.86 -9.16 -0.05
C TRP A 243 8.60 -8.66 1.21
N SER A 244 8.91 -9.56 2.14
CA SER A 244 9.67 -9.22 3.36
C SER A 244 11.08 -8.75 3.05
N ALA A 245 11.78 -9.42 2.14
CA ALA A 245 13.13 -9.03 1.73
C ALA A 245 13.13 -7.69 0.97
N ALA A 246 12.14 -7.49 0.09
CA ALA A 246 11.93 -6.21 -0.59
C ALA A 246 11.68 -5.06 0.41
N ALA A 247 10.83 -5.28 1.41
CA ALA A 247 10.50 -4.29 2.45
C ALA A 247 11.69 -3.90 3.34
N GLU A 248 12.67 -4.80 3.51
CA GLU A 248 13.89 -4.51 4.26
C GLU A 248 14.92 -3.71 3.45
N LEU A 249 14.95 -3.89 2.14
CA LEU A 249 15.81 -3.13 1.23
C LEU A 249 15.25 -1.73 0.93
N HIS A 250 13.94 -1.55 1.05
CA HIS A 250 13.25 -0.32 0.65
C HIS A 250 13.78 0.99 1.28
N PRO A 251 14.09 1.04 2.59
CA PRO A 251 14.62 2.26 3.21
C PRO A 251 15.95 2.73 2.62
N TYR A 252 16.78 1.81 2.12
CA TYR A 252 18.06 2.16 1.49
C TYR A 252 17.84 2.89 0.16
N ALA A 253 16.87 2.44 -0.64
CA ALA A 253 16.49 3.14 -1.89
C ALA A 253 15.91 4.52 -1.60
N CYS A 254 15.02 4.63 -0.61
CA CYS A 254 14.42 5.92 -0.22
C CYS A 254 15.49 6.94 0.18
N ARG A 255 16.46 6.54 1.02
CA ARG A 255 17.56 7.41 1.44
C ARG A 255 18.42 7.84 0.25
N ALA A 256 18.88 6.87 -0.55
CA ALA A 256 19.73 7.17 -1.72
C ALA A 256 19.03 8.11 -2.71
N LEU A 257 17.73 7.95 -2.89
CA LEU A 257 16.89 8.81 -3.72
C LEU A 257 16.79 10.24 -3.19
N TYR A 258 16.61 10.42 -1.87
CA TYR A 258 16.58 11.75 -1.26
C TYR A 258 17.92 12.46 -1.42
N ASP A 259 19.01 11.76 -1.14
CA ASP A 259 20.38 12.30 -1.25
C ASP A 259 20.72 12.68 -2.70
N LEU A 260 20.24 11.91 -3.68
CA LEU A 260 20.37 12.18 -5.11
C LEU A 260 19.34 13.18 -5.66
N LYS A 261 18.45 13.71 -4.81
CA LYS A 261 17.37 14.65 -5.15
C LYS A 261 16.37 14.14 -6.20
N GLY A 262 16.18 12.82 -6.32
CA GLY A 262 15.24 12.25 -7.30
C GLY A 262 13.77 12.60 -7.07
N HIS A 263 13.43 12.98 -5.84
CA HIS A 263 12.11 13.42 -5.42
C HIS A 263 11.70 14.80 -5.97
N ILE A 264 12.63 15.54 -6.59
CA ILE A 264 12.40 16.86 -7.18
C ILE A 264 12.47 16.73 -8.71
N ALA A 265 11.51 17.29 -9.45
CA ALA A 265 11.64 17.37 -10.90
C ALA A 265 12.58 18.52 -11.28
N HIS A 266 13.58 18.23 -12.11
CA HIS A 266 14.49 19.23 -12.65
C HIS A 266 14.15 19.48 -14.12
N PRO A 267 13.89 20.73 -14.55
CA PRO A 267 13.77 21.05 -15.96
C PRO A 267 15.13 20.81 -16.66
N PRO A 268 15.13 20.39 -17.94
CA PRO A 268 16.38 20.22 -18.68
C PRO A 268 17.06 21.58 -18.82
N ASN A 269 18.31 21.66 -18.37
CA ASN A 269 19.09 22.91 -18.45
C ASN A 269 19.71 23.11 -19.83
N GLY A 270 19.76 22.07 -20.68
CA GLY A 270 20.19 22.14 -22.08
C GLY A 270 21.69 22.40 -22.29
N SER A 271 22.42 22.71 -21.23
CA SER A 271 23.85 23.01 -21.25
C SER A 271 24.74 21.76 -21.21
N ASP A 272 24.27 20.66 -20.61
CA ASP A 272 24.99 19.39 -20.52
C ASP A 272 24.03 18.19 -20.66
N ILE A 273 24.12 17.52 -21.81
CA ILE A 273 23.27 16.37 -22.17
C ILE A 273 23.48 15.19 -21.20
N ALA A 274 24.70 14.98 -20.69
CA ALA A 274 25.00 13.86 -19.80
C ALA A 274 24.38 14.07 -18.41
N VAL A 275 24.44 15.29 -17.90
CA VAL A 275 23.81 15.68 -16.63
C VAL A 275 22.29 15.60 -16.74
N ASP A 276 21.70 16.11 -17.83
CA ASP A 276 20.25 16.03 -18.06
C ASP A 276 19.77 14.57 -18.19
N ARG A 277 20.56 13.70 -18.85
CA ARG A 277 20.30 12.25 -18.88
C ARG A 277 20.36 11.62 -17.48
N ARG A 278 21.35 11.99 -16.67
CA ARG A 278 21.49 11.49 -15.29
C ARG A 278 20.30 11.89 -14.43
N HIS A 279 19.88 13.16 -14.47
CA HIS A 279 18.71 13.64 -13.72
C HIS A 279 17.43 12.93 -14.18
N ARG A 280 17.24 12.75 -15.49
CA ARG A 280 16.09 12.01 -16.02
C ARG A 280 16.07 10.56 -15.55
N HIS A 281 17.22 9.90 -15.54
CA HIS A 281 17.33 8.53 -15.06
C HIS A 281 17.04 8.41 -13.56
N ILE A 282 17.60 9.29 -12.74
CA ILE A 282 17.27 9.36 -11.30
C ILE A 282 15.78 9.60 -11.09
N ARG A 283 15.15 10.44 -11.93
CA ARG A 283 13.71 10.69 -11.88
C ARG A 283 12.88 9.45 -12.22
N ASN A 284 13.31 8.63 -13.18
CA ASN A 284 12.68 7.35 -13.47
C ASN A 284 12.81 6.38 -12.30
N LEU A 285 13.99 6.30 -11.68
CA LEU A 285 14.22 5.50 -10.47
C LEU A 285 13.38 6.01 -9.29
N PHE A 286 13.12 7.31 -9.20
CA PHE A 286 12.20 7.86 -8.22
C PHE A 286 10.79 7.32 -8.40
N TRP A 287 10.26 7.33 -9.62
CA TRP A 287 8.91 6.82 -9.87
C TRP A 287 8.81 5.33 -9.56
N LEU A 288 9.81 4.52 -9.96
CA LEU A 288 9.88 3.12 -9.56
C LEU A 288 9.83 2.98 -8.03
N CYS A 289 10.73 3.67 -7.32
CA CYS A 289 10.78 3.60 -5.87
C CYS A 289 9.48 4.08 -5.20
N TYR A 290 8.87 5.14 -5.69
CA TYR A 290 7.60 5.66 -5.17
C TYR A 290 6.43 4.69 -5.36
N ILE A 291 6.35 4.02 -6.51
CA ILE A 291 5.35 2.99 -6.79
C ILE A 291 5.59 1.79 -5.86
N LEU A 292 6.83 1.30 -5.79
CA LEU A 292 7.21 0.17 -4.94
C LEU A 292 6.93 0.45 -3.46
N ASP A 293 7.16 1.67 -2.98
CA ASP A 293 6.88 2.06 -1.60
C ASP A 293 5.41 1.81 -1.23
N LYS A 294 4.50 2.16 -2.14
CA LYS A 294 3.06 2.01 -1.90
C LYS A 294 2.60 0.57 -2.09
N ASP A 295 3.16 -0.17 -3.05
CA ASP A 295 2.83 -1.59 -3.24
C ASP A 295 3.33 -2.44 -2.06
N ILE A 296 4.57 -2.20 -1.59
CA ILE A 296 5.12 -2.81 -0.38
C ILE A 296 4.28 -2.42 0.83
N ALA A 297 3.89 -1.15 0.98
CA ALA A 297 3.07 -0.72 2.11
C ALA A 297 1.71 -1.45 2.14
N MET A 298 1.06 -1.55 0.99
CA MET A 298 -0.23 -2.25 0.86
C MET A 298 -0.10 -3.74 1.16
N ARG A 299 0.92 -4.41 0.64
CA ARG A 299 1.09 -5.87 0.72
C ARG A 299 1.79 -6.36 1.98
N TYR A 300 2.68 -5.58 2.57
CA TYR A 300 3.45 -5.98 3.75
C TYR A 300 2.97 -5.26 5.02
N GLY A 301 2.06 -4.29 4.90
CA GLY A 301 1.43 -3.60 6.02
C GLY A 301 2.35 -2.62 6.76
N ARG A 302 3.49 -2.26 6.17
CA ARG A 302 4.36 -1.19 6.69
C ARG A 302 3.88 0.17 6.18
N PRO A 303 3.96 1.24 7.00
CA PRO A 303 3.72 2.58 6.50
C PRO A 303 4.68 2.93 5.35
N PRO A 304 4.21 3.66 4.31
CA PRO A 304 5.06 4.11 3.23
C PRO A 304 6.15 5.08 3.73
N CYS A 305 7.36 4.93 3.21
CA CYS A 305 8.52 5.77 3.51
C CYS A 305 8.52 7.08 2.74
N LEU A 306 7.98 7.10 1.52
CA LEU A 306 7.93 8.28 0.65
C LEU A 306 6.58 8.97 0.76
N THR A 307 6.51 10.00 1.61
CA THR A 307 5.29 10.82 1.77
C THR A 307 5.12 11.78 0.60
N ARG A 308 3.87 11.98 0.18
CA ARG A 308 3.49 12.87 -0.93
C ARG A 308 4.01 14.30 -0.75
N ASP A 309 3.96 14.83 0.48
CA ASP A 309 4.25 16.23 0.77
C ASP A 309 5.72 16.64 0.51
N TYR A 310 6.62 15.66 0.44
CA TYR A 310 8.04 15.87 0.17
C TYR A 310 8.42 15.46 -1.26
N CYS A 311 7.47 15.07 -2.09
CA CYS A 311 7.72 14.53 -3.42
C CYS A 311 7.07 15.40 -4.49
N ASP A 312 7.85 15.82 -5.47
CA ASP A 312 7.30 16.29 -6.74
C ASP A 312 6.69 15.08 -7.46
N LEU A 313 5.39 15.11 -7.71
CA LEU A 313 4.64 14.05 -8.39
C LEU A 313 4.26 14.42 -9.83
N THR A 314 5.03 15.30 -10.47
CA THR A 314 4.91 15.56 -11.91
C THR A 314 5.16 14.26 -12.68
N LEU A 315 4.08 13.73 -13.25
CA LEU A 315 4.05 12.43 -13.91
C LEU A 315 5.02 12.40 -15.11
N PRO A 316 5.75 11.30 -15.32
CA PRO A 316 6.52 11.10 -16.53
C PRO A 316 5.55 10.81 -17.70
N HIS A 317 6.02 11.03 -18.93
CA HIS A 317 5.15 10.95 -20.12
C HIS A 317 4.82 9.51 -20.55
N ASP A 318 5.54 8.51 -20.02
CA ASP A 318 5.57 7.13 -20.55
C ASP A 318 5.04 6.09 -19.52
N TRP A 319 5.86 5.06 -19.21
CA TRP A 319 5.49 3.85 -18.47
C TRP A 319 4.91 4.09 -17.06
N ALA A 320 5.44 5.07 -16.31
CA ALA A 320 5.00 5.25 -14.91
C ALA A 320 3.58 5.82 -14.80
N ARG A 321 3.02 6.35 -15.90
CA ARG A 321 1.62 6.80 -15.93
C ARG A 321 0.66 5.63 -15.70
N LEU A 322 0.92 4.48 -16.32
CA LEU A 322 0.05 3.32 -16.21
C LEU A 322 0.11 2.71 -14.81
N GLU A 323 1.32 2.51 -14.30
CA GLU A 323 1.60 2.06 -12.92
C GLU A 323 0.94 2.97 -11.87
N TYR A 324 1.10 4.29 -12.03
CA TYR A 324 0.51 5.26 -11.11
C TYR A 324 -1.02 5.15 -11.10
N LYS A 325 -1.65 4.95 -12.26
CA LYS A 325 -3.11 4.80 -12.37
C LYS A 325 -3.58 3.50 -11.73
N TYR A 326 -2.88 2.39 -12.00
CA TYR A 326 -3.12 1.11 -11.32
C TYR A 326 -3.07 1.27 -9.79
N LEU A 327 -1.98 1.84 -9.28
CA LEU A 327 -1.78 2.02 -7.85
C LEU A 327 -2.82 2.97 -7.23
N THR A 328 -3.18 4.04 -7.95
CA THR A 328 -4.26 4.95 -7.54
C THR A 328 -5.57 4.19 -7.38
N THR A 329 -5.92 3.32 -8.33
CA THR A 329 -7.10 2.45 -8.19
C THR A 329 -7.01 1.59 -6.95
N VAL A 330 -5.91 0.85 -6.75
CA VAL A 330 -5.74 -0.08 -5.62
C VAL A 330 -5.82 0.63 -4.26
N ILE A 331 -5.15 1.78 -4.11
CA ILE A 331 -5.17 2.56 -2.87
C ILE A 331 -6.58 3.08 -2.59
N HIS A 332 -7.19 3.72 -3.59
CA HIS A 332 -8.47 4.40 -3.37
C HIS A 332 -9.67 3.44 -3.30
N THR A 333 -9.57 2.23 -3.85
CA THR A 333 -10.58 1.18 -3.64
C THR A 333 -10.47 0.54 -2.26
N ALA A 334 -9.33 0.66 -1.57
CA ALA A 334 -9.17 0.18 -0.20
C ALA A 334 -10.14 0.86 0.78
N VAL A 335 -10.64 2.07 0.48
CA VAL A 335 -11.70 2.74 1.27
C VAL A 335 -12.97 1.89 1.36
N ARG A 336 -13.22 1.03 0.37
CA ARG A 336 -14.38 0.12 0.34
C ARG A 336 -14.30 -0.97 1.41
N ARG A 337 -13.13 -1.14 2.05
CA ARG A 337 -12.92 -1.99 3.23
C ARG A 337 -13.47 -1.36 4.50
N CYS A 338 -13.56 -0.04 4.54
CA CYS A 338 -14.20 0.67 5.65
C CYS A 338 -15.71 0.49 5.57
N GLY A 339 -16.39 0.45 6.71
CA GLY A 339 -17.86 0.39 6.76
C GLY A 339 -18.47 -0.85 7.41
N ALA A 340 -17.73 -1.94 7.60
CA ALA A 340 -18.30 -3.18 8.16
C ALA A 340 -18.87 -3.00 9.57
N THR A 341 -18.20 -2.17 10.38
CA THR A 341 -18.61 -1.81 11.75
C THR A 341 -19.80 -0.85 11.80
N TYR A 342 -20.11 -0.19 10.69
CA TYR A 342 -21.23 0.77 10.57
C TYR A 342 -22.42 0.17 9.82
N THR A 343 -22.47 -1.16 9.69
CA THR A 343 -23.63 -1.86 9.10
C THR A 343 -24.89 -1.78 9.98
N VAL A 344 -24.75 -1.31 11.22
CA VAL A 344 -25.83 -1.17 12.21
C VAL A 344 -26.48 0.22 12.18
N ASP A 345 -25.81 1.24 11.63
CA ASP A 345 -26.33 2.61 11.54
C ASP A 345 -26.40 3.03 10.05
N GLU A 346 -27.55 3.52 9.59
CA GLU A 346 -27.81 3.71 8.14
C GLU A 346 -26.93 4.79 7.49
N SER A 347 -26.29 5.65 8.28
CA SER A 347 -25.45 6.75 7.79
C SER A 347 -24.05 6.75 8.39
N LEU A 348 -23.03 6.81 7.53
CA LEU A 348 -21.65 7.11 7.93
C LEU A 348 -21.57 8.57 8.41
N PRO A 349 -20.68 8.91 9.36
CA PRO A 349 -20.38 10.31 9.70
C PRO A 349 -20.04 11.13 8.44
N ASP A 350 -20.50 12.38 8.37
CA ASP A 350 -20.37 13.25 7.18
C ASP A 350 -18.94 13.34 6.63
N ASP A 351 -17.95 13.46 7.53
CA ASP A 351 -16.54 13.51 7.14
C ASP A 351 -16.06 12.22 6.47
N LEU A 352 -16.50 11.06 6.97
CA LEU A 352 -16.15 9.75 6.42
C LEU A 352 -16.87 9.49 5.09
N HIS A 353 -18.10 9.97 4.96
CA HIS A 353 -18.87 9.92 3.72
C HIS A 353 -18.18 10.73 2.61
N ASN A 354 -17.68 11.94 2.91
CA ASN A 354 -16.95 12.78 1.95
C ASN A 354 -15.62 12.14 1.50
N VAL A 355 -14.88 11.52 2.42
CA VAL A 355 -13.65 10.76 2.10
C VAL A 355 -13.98 9.55 1.20
N TYR A 356 -15.07 8.83 1.47
CA TYR A 356 -15.49 7.71 0.64
C TYR A 356 -15.79 8.13 -0.80
N HIS A 357 -16.57 9.20 -1.00
CA HIS A 357 -16.92 9.70 -2.33
C HIS A 357 -15.71 10.20 -3.10
N SER A 358 -14.90 11.07 -2.49
CA SER A 358 -13.70 11.59 -3.13
C SER A 358 -12.73 10.48 -3.52
N SER A 359 -12.53 9.48 -2.66
CA SER A 359 -11.72 8.30 -2.97
C SER A 359 -12.33 7.44 -4.07
N SER A 360 -13.66 7.24 -4.04
CA SER A 360 -14.38 6.51 -5.09
C SER A 360 -14.18 7.19 -6.45
N ASP A 361 -14.40 8.50 -6.56
CA ASP A 361 -14.23 9.25 -7.81
C ASP A 361 -12.81 9.15 -8.38
N ILE A 362 -11.79 9.29 -7.52
CA ILE A 362 -10.38 9.14 -7.91
C ILE A 362 -10.10 7.74 -8.45
N SER A 363 -10.59 6.69 -7.75
CA SER A 363 -10.38 5.31 -8.18
C SER A 363 -11.09 5.00 -9.51
N LEU A 364 -12.28 5.55 -9.73
CA LEU A 364 -13.03 5.34 -10.96
C LEU A 364 -12.38 6.03 -12.15
N GLU A 365 -11.93 7.27 -11.96
CA GLU A 365 -11.22 8.01 -13.02
C GLU A 365 -9.89 7.37 -13.38
N ALA A 366 -9.13 6.90 -12.38
CA ALA A 366 -7.91 6.13 -12.60
C ALA A 366 -8.20 4.85 -13.39
N SER A 367 -9.26 4.12 -13.02
CA SER A 367 -9.67 2.88 -13.69
C SER A 367 -10.10 3.11 -15.14
N ARG A 368 -10.89 4.16 -15.42
CA ARG A 368 -11.25 4.55 -16.79
C ARG A 368 -10.00 4.85 -17.63
N THR A 369 -9.09 5.65 -17.07
CA THR A 369 -7.82 5.99 -17.74
C THR A 369 -7.02 4.73 -18.06
N THR A 370 -6.89 3.79 -17.11
CA THR A 370 -6.18 2.52 -17.31
C THR A 370 -6.78 1.76 -18.50
N LEU A 371 -8.09 1.51 -18.51
CA LEU A 371 -8.73 0.79 -19.61
C LEU A 371 -8.60 1.52 -20.95
N GLN A 372 -8.65 2.84 -20.96
CA GLN A 372 -8.44 3.65 -22.17
C GLN A 372 -7.01 3.56 -22.70
N ILE A 373 -6.00 3.54 -21.83
CA ILE A 373 -4.59 3.36 -22.24
C ILE A 373 -4.44 2.02 -22.94
N PHE A 374 -4.92 0.95 -22.32
CA PHE A 374 -4.89 -0.39 -22.91
C PHE A 374 -5.67 -0.49 -24.22
N LYS A 375 -6.81 0.21 -24.33
CA LYS A 375 -7.58 0.31 -25.59
C LYS A 375 -6.85 1.03 -26.71
N SER A 376 -6.08 2.07 -26.39
CA SER A 376 -5.43 2.93 -27.39
C SER A 376 -4.02 2.50 -27.77
N HIS A 377 -3.37 1.70 -26.93
CA HIS A 377 -1.97 1.29 -27.08
C HIS A 377 -1.86 -0.22 -26.83
N ILE A 378 -2.46 -1.03 -27.72
CA ILE A 378 -2.37 -2.51 -27.67
C ILE A 378 -0.91 -2.99 -27.66
N ASP A 379 0.00 -2.24 -28.30
CA ASP A 379 1.44 -2.53 -28.33
C ASP A 379 2.11 -2.49 -26.95
N ILE A 380 1.45 -1.95 -25.91
CA ILE A 380 1.95 -2.05 -24.52
C ILE A 380 1.98 -3.52 -24.06
N LEU A 381 1.15 -4.38 -24.64
CA LEU A 381 1.10 -5.82 -24.38
C LEU A 381 2.13 -6.62 -25.21
N GLN A 382 3.26 -6.02 -25.58
CA GLN A 382 4.40 -6.75 -26.17
C GLN A 382 4.76 -7.98 -25.32
N GLU A 383 5.17 -9.05 -26.03
CA GLU A 383 5.28 -10.43 -25.55
C GLU A 383 6.07 -10.57 -24.23
N ASP A 384 7.11 -9.77 -24.00
CA ASP A 384 7.98 -9.84 -22.82
C ASP A 384 7.42 -9.18 -21.55
N MET A 385 6.39 -8.32 -21.65
CA MET A 385 5.87 -7.55 -20.52
C MET A 385 4.50 -8.02 -20.04
N PHE A 386 3.83 -8.90 -20.81
CA PHE A 386 2.46 -9.37 -20.57
C PHE A 386 2.20 -9.77 -19.10
N GLY A 387 3.08 -10.61 -18.54
CA GLY A 387 2.97 -11.11 -17.17
C GLY A 387 2.99 -10.03 -16.07
N HIS A 388 3.53 -8.85 -16.34
CA HIS A 388 3.56 -7.74 -15.38
C HIS A 388 2.32 -6.85 -15.44
N ILE A 389 1.79 -6.61 -16.63
CA ILE A 389 0.77 -5.57 -16.86
C ILE A 389 -0.64 -6.13 -17.01
N ALA A 390 -0.80 -7.43 -17.30
CA ALA A 390 -2.12 -8.00 -17.59
C ALA A 390 -3.07 -8.04 -16.38
N ILE A 391 -2.59 -7.74 -15.16
CA ILE A 391 -3.41 -7.57 -13.96
C ILE A 391 -4.10 -6.20 -13.87
N TYR A 392 -3.62 -5.20 -14.61
CA TYR A 392 -4.12 -3.82 -14.51
C TYR A 392 -5.55 -3.68 -15.05
N PRO A 393 -5.90 -4.23 -16.23
CA PRO A 393 -7.27 -4.14 -16.73
C PRO A 393 -8.30 -4.83 -15.83
N PRO A 394 -8.10 -6.05 -15.30
CA PRO A 394 -9.03 -6.66 -14.33
C PRO A 394 -9.26 -5.83 -13.07
N VAL A 395 -8.20 -5.21 -12.52
CA VAL A 395 -8.31 -4.35 -11.33
C VAL A 395 -9.15 -3.11 -11.62
N ALA A 396 -8.89 -2.45 -12.74
CA ALA A 396 -9.69 -1.32 -13.20
C ALA A 396 -11.14 -1.72 -13.52
N ALA A 397 -11.33 -2.87 -14.17
CA ALA A 397 -12.63 -3.40 -14.55
C ALA A 397 -13.50 -3.70 -13.32
N MET A 398 -12.91 -4.28 -12.28
CA MET A 398 -13.61 -4.57 -11.04
C MET A 398 -14.07 -3.28 -10.33
N ALA A 399 -13.24 -2.23 -10.29
CA ALA A 399 -13.63 -0.94 -9.71
C ALA A 399 -14.86 -0.35 -10.42
N LEU A 400 -14.87 -0.36 -11.76
CA LEU A 400 -16.01 0.11 -12.55
C LEU A 400 -17.24 -0.78 -12.36
N PHE A 401 -17.07 -2.11 -12.40
CA PHE A 401 -18.15 -3.06 -12.17
C PHE A 401 -18.87 -2.82 -10.84
N LEU A 402 -18.13 -2.62 -9.75
CA LEU A 402 -18.73 -2.31 -8.45
C LEU A 402 -19.47 -0.98 -8.45
N ASN A 403 -19.00 0.00 -9.21
CA ASN A 403 -19.73 1.24 -9.40
C ASN A 403 -21.04 1.03 -10.17
N LEU A 404 -21.05 0.18 -11.20
CA LEU A 404 -22.26 -0.19 -11.94
C LEU A 404 -23.31 -0.86 -11.04
N LEU A 405 -22.88 -1.70 -10.10
CA LEU A 405 -23.80 -2.32 -9.14
C LEU A 405 -24.40 -1.32 -8.14
N LEU A 406 -23.62 -0.30 -7.77
CA LEU A 406 -24.06 0.73 -6.81
C LEU A 406 -24.95 1.78 -7.45
N HIS A 407 -24.59 2.23 -8.65
CA HIS A 407 -25.22 3.33 -9.36
C HIS A 407 -25.60 2.93 -10.80
N PRO A 408 -26.45 1.91 -10.99
CA PRO A 408 -26.79 1.38 -12.32
C PRO A 408 -27.55 2.37 -13.22
N SER A 409 -28.17 3.39 -12.64
CA SER A 409 -28.89 4.46 -13.35
C SER A 409 -28.03 5.71 -13.59
N ASP A 410 -26.75 5.73 -13.19
CA ASP A 410 -25.85 6.85 -13.45
C ASP A 410 -25.71 7.07 -14.97
N PRO A 411 -25.78 8.31 -15.49
CA PRO A 411 -25.55 8.61 -16.90
C PRO A 411 -24.25 8.03 -17.47
N ARG A 412 -23.19 7.90 -16.66
CA ARG A 412 -21.89 7.34 -17.05
C ARG A 412 -21.87 5.82 -17.05
N ALA A 413 -22.86 5.14 -16.44
CA ALA A 413 -22.88 3.68 -16.32
C ALA A 413 -22.79 2.97 -17.67
N ARG A 414 -23.41 3.53 -18.72
CA ARG A 414 -23.31 2.95 -20.07
C ARG A 414 -21.91 3.07 -20.65
N ASN A 415 -21.27 4.23 -20.50
CA ASN A 415 -19.91 4.45 -20.98
C ASN A 415 -18.91 3.54 -20.24
N ASP A 416 -19.08 3.37 -18.92
CA ASP A 416 -18.25 2.47 -18.11
C ASP A 416 -18.41 1.02 -18.58
N LEU A 417 -19.63 0.60 -18.87
CA LEU A 417 -19.90 -0.72 -19.42
C LEU A 417 -19.29 -0.93 -20.82
N ASP A 418 -19.32 0.09 -21.68
CA ASP A 418 -18.71 0.02 -23.01
C ASP A 418 -17.17 -0.01 -22.93
N LEU A 419 -16.56 0.64 -21.91
CA LEU A 419 -15.13 0.49 -21.60
C LEU A 419 -14.79 -0.93 -21.14
N LEU A 420 -15.62 -1.55 -20.28
CA LEU A 420 -15.45 -2.95 -19.87
C LEU A 420 -15.55 -3.89 -21.07
N ALA A 421 -16.52 -3.67 -21.96
CA ALA A 421 -16.70 -4.47 -23.17
C ALA A 421 -15.50 -4.35 -24.11
N GLY A 422 -14.98 -3.13 -24.30
CA GLY A 422 -13.75 -2.91 -25.07
C GLY A 422 -12.53 -3.58 -24.46
N CYS A 423 -12.46 -3.71 -23.14
CA CYS A 423 -11.38 -4.44 -22.47
C CYS A 423 -11.46 -5.96 -22.71
N ALA A 424 -12.66 -6.53 -22.84
CA ALA A 424 -12.83 -7.97 -23.10
C ALA A 424 -12.41 -8.37 -24.53
N THR A 425 -12.36 -7.43 -25.47
CA THR A 425 -11.86 -7.68 -26.83
C THR A 425 -10.35 -7.50 -26.93
N LEU A 426 -9.72 -6.76 -26.02
CA LEU A 426 -8.28 -6.52 -26.04
C LEU A 426 -7.43 -7.78 -26.06
N PHE A 427 -7.81 -8.78 -25.25
CA PHE A 427 -7.05 -10.02 -25.22
C PHE A 427 -7.54 -11.05 -26.25
N GLN A 428 -8.39 -10.66 -27.20
CA GLN A 428 -8.75 -11.48 -28.37
C GLN A 428 -7.86 -11.15 -29.59
N ASP A 429 -7.41 -9.89 -29.69
CA ASP A 429 -6.66 -9.36 -30.83
C ASP A 429 -5.12 -9.44 -30.67
N MET A 430 -4.63 -10.00 -29.55
CA MET A 430 -3.20 -10.17 -29.30
C MET A 430 -2.64 -11.22 -30.27
N ALA A 431 -1.63 -10.86 -31.07
CA ALA A 431 -0.93 -11.82 -31.93
C ALA A 431 -0.24 -12.87 -31.05
N MET A 432 -0.50 -14.14 -31.31
CA MET A 432 -0.29 -15.27 -30.39
C MET A 432 0.99 -16.07 -30.70
N GLU A 433 1.97 -15.49 -31.38
CA GLU A 433 3.01 -16.29 -32.03
C GLU A 433 4.07 -16.84 -31.04
N ASP A 434 4.33 -16.17 -29.89
CA ASP A 434 5.38 -16.60 -28.94
C ASP A 434 4.97 -16.73 -27.44
N LEU A 435 3.67 -16.76 -27.12
CA LEU A 435 3.21 -16.89 -25.72
C LEU A 435 3.34 -18.32 -25.18
N THR A 436 3.73 -18.47 -23.91
CA THR A 436 3.71 -19.79 -23.26
C THR A 436 2.27 -20.29 -23.12
N LYS A 437 2.09 -21.61 -22.99
CA LYS A 437 0.77 -22.20 -22.72
C LYS A 437 0.12 -21.62 -21.44
N ASP A 438 0.94 -21.30 -20.44
CA ASP A 438 0.45 -20.72 -19.19
C ASP A 438 -0.03 -19.26 -19.39
N ASP A 439 0.65 -18.47 -20.23
CA ASP A 439 0.23 -17.11 -20.57
C ASP A 439 -1.07 -17.12 -21.38
N MET A 440 -1.19 -18.06 -22.31
CA MET A 440 -2.39 -18.29 -23.11
C MET A 440 -3.61 -18.65 -22.25
N ASP A 441 -3.44 -19.58 -21.30
CA ASP A 441 -4.48 -19.95 -20.35
C ASP A 441 -4.86 -18.75 -19.46
N CYS A 442 -3.88 -17.92 -19.07
CA CYS A 442 -4.09 -16.70 -18.30
C CYS A 442 -4.92 -15.67 -19.08
N ILE A 443 -4.57 -15.41 -20.34
CA ILE A 443 -5.30 -14.50 -21.24
C ILE A 443 -6.76 -14.94 -21.37
N GLN A 444 -6.98 -16.22 -21.62
CA GLN A 444 -8.34 -16.76 -21.76
C GLN A 444 -9.15 -16.60 -20.48
N GLU A 445 -8.52 -16.81 -19.33
CA GLU A 445 -9.15 -16.59 -18.03
C GLU A 445 -9.52 -15.12 -17.81
N LEU A 446 -8.61 -14.19 -18.12
CA LEU A 446 -8.80 -12.74 -18.01
C LEU A 446 -9.96 -12.27 -18.90
N ASN A 447 -9.97 -12.71 -20.16
CA ASN A 447 -11.07 -12.46 -21.10
C ASN A 447 -12.42 -12.94 -20.57
N ARG A 448 -12.46 -14.20 -20.10
CA ARG A 448 -13.67 -14.79 -19.54
C ARG A 448 -14.15 -14.01 -18.32
N PHE A 449 -13.22 -13.57 -17.47
CA PHE A 449 -13.52 -12.82 -16.27
C PHE A 449 -14.12 -11.45 -16.59
N VAL A 450 -13.46 -10.65 -17.43
CA VAL A 450 -13.95 -9.32 -17.81
C VAL A 450 -15.27 -9.42 -18.57
N SER A 451 -15.43 -10.42 -19.44
CA SER A 451 -16.71 -10.69 -20.14
C SER A 451 -17.85 -10.97 -19.17
N GLU A 452 -17.59 -11.71 -18.10
CA GLU A 452 -18.59 -11.96 -17.06
C GLU A 452 -18.95 -10.68 -16.31
N LEU A 453 -17.98 -9.80 -16.00
CA LEU A 453 -18.28 -8.49 -15.41
C LEU A 453 -19.17 -7.62 -16.32
N VAL A 454 -18.94 -7.66 -17.64
CA VAL A 454 -19.78 -6.96 -18.64
C VAL A 454 -21.21 -7.51 -18.64
N ARG A 455 -21.36 -8.84 -18.61
CA ARG A 455 -22.67 -9.50 -18.57
C ARG A 455 -23.45 -9.11 -17.31
N LEU A 456 -22.80 -9.22 -16.16
CA LEU A 456 -23.37 -8.89 -14.84
C LEU A 456 -23.70 -7.39 -14.72
N GLY A 457 -22.83 -6.51 -15.21
CA GLY A 457 -23.05 -5.07 -15.23
C GLY A 457 -24.26 -4.68 -16.10
N ASN A 458 -24.41 -5.30 -17.29
CA ASN A 458 -25.60 -5.14 -18.11
C ASN A 458 -26.88 -5.56 -17.36
N SER A 459 -26.86 -6.71 -16.69
CA SER A 459 -28.01 -7.20 -15.93
C SER A 459 -28.43 -6.24 -14.81
N ALA A 460 -27.47 -5.65 -14.08
CA ALA A 460 -27.74 -4.62 -13.07
C ALA A 460 -28.43 -3.38 -13.65
N ILE A 461 -27.94 -2.86 -14.78
CA ILE A 461 -28.55 -1.71 -15.49
C ILE A 461 -29.97 -2.05 -15.95
N TRP A 462 -30.18 -3.24 -16.53
CA TRP A 462 -31.50 -3.67 -16.99
C TRP A 462 -32.50 -3.87 -15.86
N LYS A 463 -32.05 -4.40 -14.73
CA LYS A 463 -32.88 -4.52 -13.52
C LYS A 463 -33.32 -3.12 -13.04
N ALA A 464 -32.39 -2.19 -12.86
CA ALA A 464 -32.70 -0.83 -12.43
C ALA A 464 -33.68 -0.11 -13.38
N LYS A 465 -33.52 -0.28 -14.70
CA LYS A 465 -34.45 0.26 -15.70
C LYS A 465 -35.86 -0.33 -15.60
N ARG A 466 -35.99 -1.64 -15.30
CA ARG A 466 -37.30 -2.28 -15.11
C ARG A 466 -37.97 -1.76 -13.84
N GLU A 467 -37.24 -1.69 -12.74
CA GLU A 467 -37.74 -1.17 -11.47
C GLU A 467 -38.21 0.28 -11.58
N TRP A 468 -37.43 1.15 -12.26
CA TRP A 468 -37.84 2.53 -12.55
C TRP A 468 -39.14 2.63 -13.34
N LYS A 469 -39.29 1.78 -14.38
CA LYS A 469 -40.52 1.76 -15.18
C LYS A 469 -41.73 1.28 -14.38
N SER A 470 -41.54 0.29 -13.51
CA SER A 470 -42.58 -0.22 -12.62
C SER A 470 -42.99 0.81 -11.57
N THR A 471 -42.05 1.55 -10.97
CA THR A 471 -42.39 2.60 -10.00
C THR A 471 -43.04 3.83 -10.66
N ALA A 472 -42.56 4.25 -11.83
CA ALA A 472 -43.13 5.38 -12.58
C ALA A 472 -44.53 5.08 -13.12
N GLY A 473 -44.82 3.83 -13.51
CA GLY A 473 -46.14 3.40 -13.98
C GLY A 473 -47.19 3.20 -12.88
N ILE A 474 -46.79 3.20 -11.60
CA ILE A 474 -47.71 3.17 -10.45
C ILE A 474 -48.07 4.60 -9.99
N SER A 475 -47.27 5.60 -10.39
CA SER A 475 -47.48 7.03 -10.08
C SER A 475 -48.24 7.82 -11.15
N SER A 476 -48.77 7.16 -12.17
CA SER A 476 -49.61 7.73 -13.24
C SER A 476 -50.99 7.10 -13.22
#